data_AF-A0A4D4IYQ8-F1
#
_entry.id   AF-A0A4D4IYQ8-F1
#
_cell.length_a   1.000
_cell.length_b   1.000
_cell.length_c   1.000
_cell.angle_alpha   90.00
_cell.angle_beta   90.00
_cell.angle_gamma   90.00
#
_symmetry.space_group_name_H-M   'P 1'
#
loop_
_entity.id
_entity.type
_entity.pdbx_description
1 polymer ?
#
loop_
_entity_poly.entity_id
_entity_poly.type
_entity_poly.pdbx_seq_one_letter_code
_entity_poly.pdbx_strand_id
1 'polypeptide(L)'
;MPQQRRARATREAILTAAAEEFDRVGYAAAPLSAILRRGGVTKGAFYFHFPSKEAVAEAVVRHMRAVWPAAHRRWRDRGLDPLRTLIGLLDEVARRLCGDVVARAAVRLAEEGQPAASRPSPFRAWERTFALLLGAAAERGLLRPGVDPEAAARVLHAAVIGAWLVDGPRQGTGAYPQRIGEVVRCLLPGVATDEWLAGWRAEQP
;
A
#
# COMPACT_ATOMS: atom_id res chain seq x y z
N MET A 1 -23.02 -8.84 -24.36
CA MET A 1 -21.94 -8.30 -25.21
C MET A 1 -20.61 -9.03 -24.98
N PRO A 2 -20.26 -10.05 -25.80
CA PRO A 2 -19.02 -10.83 -25.68
C PRO A 2 -17.72 -10.03 -25.93
N GLN A 3 -17.77 -9.06 -26.85
CA GLN A 3 -16.61 -8.27 -27.26
C GLN A 3 -16.09 -7.34 -26.16
N GLN A 4 -16.99 -6.71 -25.40
CA GLN A 4 -16.62 -5.87 -24.24
C GLN A 4 -15.95 -6.67 -23.12
N ARG A 5 -16.43 -7.90 -22.85
CA ARG A 5 -15.81 -8.80 -21.87
C ARG A 5 -14.39 -9.19 -22.28
N ARG A 6 -14.17 -9.51 -23.55
CA ARG A 6 -12.84 -9.87 -24.09
C ARG A 6 -11.87 -8.67 -24.06
N ALA A 7 -12.35 -7.48 -24.41
CA ALA A 7 -11.56 -6.25 -24.31
C ALA A 7 -11.15 -5.94 -22.87
N ARG A 8 -12.05 -6.11 -21.89
CA ARG A 8 -11.74 -5.95 -20.47
C ARG A 8 -10.70 -6.95 -19.97
N ALA A 9 -10.88 -8.23 -20.29
CA ALA A 9 -9.94 -9.28 -19.90
C ALA A 9 -8.53 -9.05 -20.48
N THR A 10 -8.45 -8.61 -21.74
CA THR A 10 -7.16 -8.28 -22.38
C THR A 10 -6.49 -7.09 -21.70
N ARG A 11 -7.27 -6.04 -21.37
CA ARG A 11 -6.76 -4.88 -20.63
C ARG A 11 -6.24 -5.24 -19.24
N GLU A 12 -6.95 -6.11 -18.52
CA GLU A 12 -6.55 -6.62 -17.20
C GLU A 12 -5.27 -7.47 -17.31
N ALA A 13 -5.17 -8.35 -18.32
CA ALA A 13 -3.96 -9.14 -18.56
C ALA A 13 -2.72 -8.27 -18.83
N ILE A 14 -2.87 -7.20 -19.63
CA ILE A 14 -1.78 -6.24 -19.88
C ILE A 14 -1.37 -5.53 -18.59
N LEU A 15 -2.34 -5.09 -17.78
CA LEU A 15 -2.08 -4.40 -16.52
C LEU A 15 -1.31 -5.30 -15.54
N THR A 16 -1.74 -6.55 -15.38
CA THR A 16 -1.06 -7.54 -14.50
C THR A 16 0.34 -7.85 -15.02
N ALA A 17 0.51 -8.10 -16.32
CA ALA A 17 1.82 -8.37 -16.91
C ALA A 17 2.78 -7.18 -16.74
N ALA A 18 2.29 -5.95 -16.90
CA ALA A 18 3.08 -4.75 -16.68
C ALA A 18 3.47 -4.61 -15.20
N ALA A 19 2.51 -4.82 -14.28
CA ALA A 19 2.77 -4.80 -12.85
C ALA A 19 3.84 -5.82 -12.44
N GLU A 20 3.75 -7.07 -12.92
CA GLU A 20 4.76 -8.09 -12.64
C GLU A 20 6.16 -7.70 -13.13
N GLU A 21 6.28 -7.09 -14.32
CA GLU A 21 7.59 -6.61 -14.81
C GLU A 21 8.08 -5.39 -14.01
N PHE A 22 7.20 -4.44 -13.69
CA PHE A 22 7.58 -3.28 -12.86
C PHE A 22 7.97 -3.69 -11.44
N ASP A 23 7.23 -4.61 -10.81
CA ASP A 23 7.56 -5.19 -9.50
C ASP A 23 8.92 -5.87 -9.53
N ARG A 24 9.26 -6.58 -10.62
CA ARG A 24 10.51 -7.34 -10.76
C ARG A 24 11.73 -6.46 -11.03
N VAL A 25 11.68 -5.59 -12.04
CA VAL A 25 12.87 -4.85 -12.52
C VAL A 25 12.75 -3.33 -12.45
N GLY A 26 11.59 -2.80 -12.07
CA GLY A 26 11.34 -1.37 -12.03
C GLY A 26 10.96 -0.81 -13.38
N TYR A 27 10.57 0.46 -13.41
CA TYR A 27 10.03 1.11 -14.60
C TYR A 27 11.04 1.21 -15.75
N ALA A 28 12.24 1.71 -15.43
CA ALA A 28 13.27 1.99 -16.43
C ALA A 28 13.76 0.72 -17.12
N ALA A 29 14.00 -0.34 -16.33
CA ALA A 29 14.53 -1.61 -16.83
C ALA A 29 13.45 -2.58 -17.36
N ALA A 30 12.15 -2.25 -17.28
CA ALA A 30 11.08 -3.05 -17.86
C ALA A 30 10.92 -2.77 -19.37
N PRO A 31 11.32 -3.67 -20.28
CA PRO A 31 11.12 -3.48 -21.70
C PRO A 31 9.68 -3.84 -22.09
N LEU A 32 9.09 -3.09 -23.03
CA LEU A 32 7.74 -3.36 -23.52
C LEU A 32 7.60 -4.79 -24.05
N SER A 33 8.64 -5.32 -24.71
CA SER A 33 8.65 -6.70 -25.22
C SER A 33 8.47 -7.76 -24.13
N ALA A 34 8.99 -7.55 -22.92
CA ALA A 34 8.79 -8.48 -21.81
C ALA A 34 7.33 -8.44 -21.32
N ILE A 35 6.73 -7.25 -21.24
CA ILE A 35 5.32 -7.07 -20.88
C ILE A 35 4.40 -7.78 -21.90
N LEU A 36 4.66 -7.59 -23.19
CA LEU A 36 3.90 -8.24 -24.27
C LEU A 36 3.98 -9.76 -24.18
N ARG A 37 5.20 -10.30 -24.03
CA ARG A 37 5.45 -11.74 -23.90
C ARG A 37 4.73 -12.33 -22.68
N ARG A 38 4.82 -11.66 -21.53
CA ARG A 38 4.20 -12.10 -20.28
C ARG A 38 2.68 -12.06 -20.34
N GLY A 39 2.12 -11.01 -20.92
CA GLY A 39 0.66 -10.87 -21.08
C GLY A 39 0.08 -11.75 -22.19
N GLY A 40 0.90 -12.41 -23.00
CA GLY A 40 0.44 -13.17 -24.16
C GLY A 40 -0.28 -12.29 -25.21
N VAL A 41 0.10 -11.01 -25.29
CA VAL A 41 -0.57 -10.03 -26.16
C VAL A 41 0.35 -9.55 -27.28
N THR A 42 -0.25 -9.20 -28.41
CA THR A 42 0.48 -8.58 -29.52
C THR A 42 0.74 -7.10 -29.23
N LYS A 43 1.73 -6.53 -29.92
CA LYS A 43 2.01 -5.08 -29.87
C LYS A 43 0.77 -4.25 -30.24
N GLY A 44 0.02 -4.65 -31.27
CA GLY A 44 -1.22 -3.97 -31.67
C GLY A 44 -2.30 -4.01 -30.60
N ALA A 45 -2.51 -5.16 -29.96
CA ALA A 45 -3.46 -5.30 -28.85
C ALA A 45 -3.07 -4.45 -27.62
N PHE A 46 -1.77 -4.33 -27.35
CA PHE A 46 -1.28 -3.42 -26.30
C PHE A 46 -1.65 -1.97 -26.60
N TYR A 47 -1.28 -1.46 -27.78
CA TYR A 47 -1.53 -0.05 -28.13
C TYR A 47 -3.02 0.30 -28.26
N PHE A 48 -3.87 -0.69 -28.55
CA PHE A 48 -5.32 -0.51 -28.48
C PHE A 48 -5.81 -0.17 -27.06
N HIS A 49 -5.16 -0.69 -26.02
CA HIS A 49 -5.56 -0.49 -24.62
C HIS A 49 -4.75 0.58 -23.88
N PHE A 50 -3.45 0.68 -24.18
CA PHE A 50 -2.52 1.59 -23.54
C PHE A 50 -1.64 2.26 -24.61
N PRO A 51 -1.72 3.58 -24.78
CA PRO A 51 -0.98 4.27 -25.84
C PRO A 51 0.54 4.25 -25.63
N SER A 52 1.02 3.93 -24.42
CA SER A 52 2.45 3.86 -24.11
C SER A 52 2.75 3.02 -22.85
N LYS A 53 4.04 2.79 -22.57
CA LYS A 53 4.50 2.13 -21.32
C LYS A 53 4.18 2.99 -20.10
N GLU A 54 4.31 4.31 -20.22
CA GLU A 54 3.92 5.30 -19.23
C GLU A 54 2.43 5.19 -18.91
N ALA A 55 1.56 5.02 -19.92
CA ALA A 55 0.11 4.93 -19.71
C ALA A 55 -0.31 3.68 -18.91
N VAL A 56 0.36 2.54 -19.13
CA VAL A 56 0.10 1.34 -18.31
C VAL A 56 0.67 1.50 -16.89
N ALA A 57 1.84 2.15 -16.72
CA ALA A 57 2.38 2.47 -15.39
C ALA A 57 1.46 3.42 -14.61
N GLU A 58 0.88 4.41 -15.28
CA GLU A 58 -0.13 5.29 -14.67
C GLU A 58 -1.37 4.51 -14.23
N ALA A 59 -1.82 3.56 -15.04
CA ALA A 59 -2.95 2.70 -14.69
C ALA A 59 -2.66 1.80 -13.48
N VAL A 60 -1.43 1.28 -13.36
CA VAL A 60 -0.97 0.52 -12.18
C VAL A 60 -1.00 1.42 -10.93
N VAL A 61 -0.42 2.62 -10.98
CA VAL A 61 -0.44 3.57 -9.85
C VAL A 61 -1.87 4.00 -9.49
N ARG A 62 -2.74 4.20 -10.49
CA ARG A 62 -4.14 4.57 -10.29
C ARG A 62 -4.93 3.47 -9.58
N HIS A 63 -4.61 2.20 -9.84
CA HIS A 63 -5.22 1.08 -9.12
C HIS A 63 -5.02 1.22 -7.61
N MET A 64 -3.78 1.49 -7.18
CA MET A 64 -3.45 1.73 -5.78
C MET A 64 -4.18 2.96 -5.19
N ARG A 65 -4.28 4.06 -5.94
CA ARG A 65 -4.99 5.27 -5.52
C ARG A 65 -6.48 5.06 -5.26
N ALA A 66 -7.11 4.09 -5.93
CA ALA A 66 -8.51 3.74 -5.69
C ALA A 66 -8.69 2.85 -4.45
N VAL A 67 -7.71 1.98 -4.18
CA VAL A 67 -7.78 0.97 -3.11
C VAL A 67 -7.61 1.56 -1.72
N TRP A 68 -6.62 2.44 -1.52
CA TRP A 68 -6.29 2.93 -0.17
C TRP A 68 -7.38 3.79 0.48
N PRO A 69 -7.98 4.78 -0.22
CA PRO A 69 -9.08 5.55 0.37
C PRO A 69 -10.29 4.69 0.71
N ALA A 70 -10.55 3.64 -0.08
CA ALA A 70 -11.63 2.70 0.20
C ALA A 70 -11.33 1.84 1.44
N ALA A 71 -10.09 1.35 1.60
CA ALA A 71 -9.68 0.62 2.81
C ALA A 71 -9.81 1.50 4.06
N HIS A 72 -9.30 2.73 4.01
CA HIS A 72 -9.41 3.68 5.11
C HIS A 72 -10.87 3.97 5.50
N ARG A 73 -11.76 4.22 4.52
CA ARG A 73 -13.20 4.39 4.79
C ARG A 73 -13.80 3.15 5.48
N ARG A 74 -13.57 1.95 4.93
CA ARG A 74 -14.07 0.70 5.52
C ARG A 74 -13.63 0.50 6.95
N TRP A 75 -12.38 0.82 7.29
CA TRP A 75 -11.88 0.67 8.66
C TRP A 75 -12.45 1.73 9.61
N ARG A 76 -12.67 2.95 9.13
CA ARG A 76 -13.36 3.98 9.90
C ARG A 76 -14.81 3.61 10.21
N ASP A 77 -15.51 3.03 9.25
CA ASP A 77 -16.94 2.70 9.37
C ASP A 77 -17.21 1.50 10.30
N ARG A 78 -16.16 0.81 10.78
CA ARG A 78 -16.29 -0.30 11.74
C ARG A 78 -16.60 0.13 13.17
N GLY A 79 -16.55 1.44 13.47
CA GLY A 79 -16.82 1.96 14.82
C GLY A 79 -15.76 1.61 15.87
N LEU A 80 -14.56 1.21 15.44
CA LEU A 80 -13.42 0.97 16.34
C LEU A 80 -12.83 2.28 16.87
N ASP A 81 -12.06 2.20 17.95
CA ASP A 81 -11.23 3.34 18.36
C ASP A 81 -10.09 3.58 17.36
N PRO A 82 -9.51 4.80 17.33
CA PRO A 82 -8.54 5.19 16.31
C PRO A 82 -7.27 4.33 16.29
N LEU A 83 -6.82 3.79 17.42
CA LEU A 83 -5.64 2.92 17.48
C LEU A 83 -5.95 1.53 16.92
N ARG A 84 -7.12 0.95 17.23
CA ARG A 84 -7.58 -0.30 16.58
C ARG A 84 -7.80 -0.11 15.07
N THR A 85 -8.35 1.03 14.65
CA THR A 85 -8.47 1.40 13.23
C THR A 85 -7.10 1.47 12.55
N LEU A 86 -6.10 2.08 13.20
CA LEU A 86 -4.73 2.19 12.68
C LEU A 86 -4.08 0.81 12.49
N ILE A 87 -4.16 -0.06 13.50
CA ILE A 87 -3.60 -1.42 13.46
C ILE A 87 -4.27 -2.25 12.37
N GLY A 88 -5.60 -2.17 12.26
CA GLY A 88 -6.34 -2.85 11.22
C GLY A 88 -5.97 -2.40 9.81
N LEU A 89 -5.80 -1.09 9.61
CA LEU A 89 -5.36 -0.53 8.34
C LEU A 89 -3.94 -1.00 7.98
N LEU A 90 -3.03 -1.00 8.95
CA LEU A 90 -1.66 -1.51 8.82
C LEU A 90 -1.65 -2.98 8.36
N ASP A 91 -2.43 -3.84 9.03
CA ASP A 91 -2.54 -5.26 8.68
C ASP A 91 -3.15 -5.49 7.30
N GLU A 92 -4.22 -4.77 6.94
CA GLU A 92 -4.81 -4.89 5.60
C GLU A 92 -3.82 -4.45 4.51
N VAL A 93 -3.09 -3.36 4.73
CA VAL A 93 -2.05 -2.88 3.82
C VAL A 93 -0.97 -3.94 3.65
N ALA A 94 -0.51 -4.53 4.75
CA ALA A 94 0.52 -5.57 4.73
C ALA A 94 0.09 -6.79 3.91
N ARG A 95 -1.11 -7.32 4.19
CA ARG A 95 -1.66 -8.48 3.45
C ARG A 95 -1.86 -8.19 1.98
N ARG A 96 -2.33 -6.99 1.62
CA ARG A 96 -2.50 -6.58 0.21
C ARG A 96 -1.17 -6.54 -0.53
N LEU A 97 -0.15 -5.90 0.04
CA LEU A 97 1.16 -5.85 -0.60
C LEU A 97 1.78 -7.24 -0.77
N CYS A 98 1.47 -8.19 0.11
CA CYS A 98 1.88 -9.58 -0.09
C CYS A 98 1.11 -10.30 -1.20
N GLY A 99 -0.21 -10.12 -1.24
CA GLY A 99 -1.09 -10.89 -2.13
C GLY A 99 -1.30 -10.28 -3.52
N ASP A 100 -0.94 -9.01 -3.74
CA ASP A 100 -1.28 -8.27 -4.95
C ASP A 100 -0.04 -7.63 -5.60
N VAL A 101 0.40 -8.19 -6.72
CA VAL A 101 1.54 -7.69 -7.50
C VAL A 101 1.30 -6.29 -8.07
N VAL A 102 0.03 -5.93 -8.34
CA VAL A 102 -0.31 -4.58 -8.82
C VAL A 102 -0.09 -3.56 -7.71
N ALA A 103 -0.43 -3.91 -6.46
CA ALA A 103 -0.17 -3.06 -5.30
C ALA A 103 1.33 -2.84 -5.09
N ARG A 104 2.15 -3.90 -5.18
CA ARG A 104 3.61 -3.77 -5.05
C ARG A 104 4.25 -2.95 -6.16
N ALA A 105 3.87 -3.24 -7.40
CA ALA A 105 4.33 -2.49 -8.55
C ALA A 105 3.98 -1.00 -8.41
N ALA A 106 2.79 -0.67 -7.92
CA ALA A 106 2.39 0.71 -7.68
C ALA A 106 3.25 1.41 -6.61
N VAL A 107 3.62 0.71 -5.52
CA VAL A 107 4.55 1.23 -4.50
C VAL A 107 5.93 1.46 -5.11
N ARG A 108 6.48 0.48 -5.82
CA ARG A 108 7.79 0.59 -6.47
C ARG A 108 7.84 1.72 -7.50
N LEU A 109 6.81 1.84 -8.35
CA LEU A 109 6.69 2.94 -9.31
C LEU A 109 6.65 4.30 -8.58
N ALA A 110 5.94 4.40 -7.46
CA ALA A 110 5.89 5.61 -6.66
C ALA A 110 7.25 5.99 -6.03
N GLU A 111 8.05 5.00 -5.60
CA GLU A 111 9.42 5.19 -5.10
C GLU A 111 10.35 5.70 -6.20
N GLU A 112 10.22 5.15 -7.42
CA GLU A 112 10.98 5.56 -8.60
C GLU A 112 10.50 6.91 -9.17
N GLY A 113 9.47 7.53 -8.59
CA GLY A 113 8.89 8.78 -9.05
C GLY A 113 8.14 8.66 -10.38
N GLN A 114 7.63 7.45 -10.68
CA GLN A 114 6.99 7.11 -11.94
C GLN A 114 5.48 6.84 -11.81
N PRO A 115 4.68 7.25 -12.81
CA PRO A 115 5.03 8.25 -13.82
C PRO A 115 5.21 9.63 -13.16
N ALA A 116 6.04 10.49 -13.76
CA ALA A 116 6.39 11.82 -13.21
C ALA A 116 5.16 12.70 -12.85
N ALA A 117 4.02 12.47 -13.52
CA ALA A 117 2.74 13.14 -13.27
C ALA A 117 2.03 12.71 -11.97
N SER A 118 2.46 11.64 -11.30
CA SER A 118 1.76 11.05 -10.14
C SER A 118 2.03 11.76 -8.80
N ARG A 119 2.22 13.09 -8.80
CA ARG A 119 2.34 13.88 -7.56
C ARG A 119 0.94 14.22 -7.00
N PRO A 120 0.76 14.29 -5.66
CA PRO A 120 1.74 14.12 -4.59
C PRO A 120 2.12 12.65 -4.33
N SER A 121 3.28 12.45 -3.68
CA SER A 121 3.79 11.12 -3.33
C SER A 121 2.78 10.33 -2.47
N PRO A 122 2.46 9.07 -2.82
CA PRO A 122 1.59 8.20 -2.02
C PRO A 122 2.02 8.07 -0.55
N PHE A 123 3.32 8.12 -0.29
CA PHE A 123 3.90 8.08 1.06
C PHE A 123 3.45 9.26 1.93
N ARG A 124 3.37 10.47 1.36
CA ARG A 124 2.88 11.66 2.09
C ARG A 124 1.40 11.57 2.43
N ALA A 125 0.58 11.00 1.55
CA ALA A 125 -0.84 10.81 1.82
C ALA A 125 -1.07 9.79 2.97
N TRP A 126 -0.17 8.83 3.08
CA TRP A 126 -0.25 7.78 4.09
C TRP A 126 0.20 8.27 5.47
N GLU A 127 1.31 9.01 5.54
CA GLU A 127 1.74 9.72 6.74
C GLU A 127 0.64 10.63 7.33
N ARG A 128 -0.09 11.36 6.46
CA ARG A 128 -1.24 12.18 6.89
C ARG A 128 -2.38 11.36 7.49
N THR A 129 -2.69 10.20 6.91
CA THR A 129 -3.70 9.28 7.45
C THR A 129 -3.35 8.86 8.88
N PHE A 130 -2.07 8.62 9.13
CA PHE A 130 -1.59 8.22 10.45
C PHE A 130 -1.66 9.35 11.47
N ALA A 131 -1.25 10.56 11.08
CA ALA A 131 -1.38 11.73 11.92
C ALA A 131 -2.85 11.99 12.29
N LEU A 132 -3.80 11.81 11.36
CA LEU A 132 -5.23 11.96 11.64
C LEU A 132 -5.74 10.92 12.66
N LEU A 133 -5.36 9.66 12.52
CA LEU A 133 -5.78 8.60 13.46
C LEU A 133 -5.14 8.78 14.84
N LEU A 134 -3.86 9.15 14.90
CA LEU A 134 -3.18 9.43 16.16
C LEU A 134 -3.70 10.71 16.82
N GLY A 135 -4.06 11.73 16.04
CA GLY A 135 -4.72 12.94 16.56
C GLY A 135 -6.08 12.62 17.19
N ALA A 136 -6.91 11.83 16.49
CA ALA A 136 -8.18 11.36 17.05
C ALA A 136 -7.99 10.46 18.29
N ALA A 137 -6.89 9.69 18.36
CA ALA A 137 -6.54 8.93 19.56
C ALA A 137 -6.19 9.85 20.73
N ALA A 138 -5.47 10.94 20.47
CA ALA A 138 -5.11 11.94 21.47
C ALA A 138 -6.36 12.65 22.03
N GLU A 139 -7.29 13.07 21.16
CA GLU A 139 -8.57 13.68 21.55
C GLU A 139 -9.41 12.77 22.45
N ARG A 140 -9.26 11.45 22.31
CA ARG A 140 -9.94 10.43 23.11
C ARG A 140 -9.16 9.98 24.35
N GLY A 141 -8.01 10.60 24.65
CA GLY A 141 -7.17 10.25 25.80
C GLY A 141 -6.50 8.88 25.69
N LEU A 142 -6.34 8.35 24.48
CA LEU A 142 -5.75 7.02 24.23
C LEU A 142 -4.23 7.05 24.11
N LEU A 143 -3.62 8.24 24.02
CA LEU A 143 -2.17 8.42 23.95
C LEU A 143 -1.57 8.78 25.30
N ARG A 144 -0.31 8.38 25.53
CA ARG A 144 0.44 8.80 26.72
C ARG A 144 0.65 10.32 26.75
N PRO A 145 0.79 10.93 27.95
CA PRO A 145 1.17 12.33 28.09
C PRO A 145 2.48 12.65 27.35
N GLY A 146 2.51 13.76 26.62
CA GLY A 146 3.71 14.23 25.91
C GLY A 146 3.95 13.60 24.54
N VAL A 147 3.12 12.65 24.10
CA VAL A 147 3.20 12.11 22.73
C VAL A 147 2.63 13.12 21.74
N ASP A 148 3.48 13.61 20.83
CA ASP A 148 3.05 14.36 19.65
C ASP A 148 2.51 13.39 18.57
N PRO A 149 1.21 13.47 18.21
CA PRO A 149 0.61 12.63 17.17
C PRO A 149 1.32 12.72 15.82
N GLU A 150 1.84 13.89 15.44
CA GLU A 150 2.51 14.05 14.15
C GLU A 150 3.90 13.40 14.16
N ALA A 151 4.66 13.59 15.24
CA ALA A 151 5.95 12.90 15.41
C ALA A 151 5.79 11.39 15.44
N ALA A 152 4.80 10.89 16.18
CA ALA A 152 4.47 9.47 16.23
C ALA A 152 4.08 8.93 14.84
N ALA A 153 3.30 9.68 14.06
CA ALA A 153 2.94 9.32 12.68
C ALA A 153 4.16 9.23 11.76
N ARG A 154 5.09 10.19 11.85
CA ARG A 154 6.34 10.19 11.07
C ARG A 154 7.21 8.96 11.39
N VAL A 155 7.40 8.66 12.68
CA VAL A 155 8.18 7.50 13.13
C VAL A 155 7.53 6.19 12.69
N LEU A 156 6.21 6.06 12.88
CA LEU A 156 5.46 4.89 12.45
C LEU A 156 5.56 4.69 10.93
N HIS A 157 5.38 5.76 10.15
CA HIS A 157 5.51 5.70 8.70
C HIS A 157 6.93 5.28 8.27
N ALA A 158 7.97 5.83 8.89
CA ALA A 158 9.35 5.43 8.62
C ALA A 158 9.60 3.94 8.94
N ALA A 159 9.07 3.43 10.05
CA ALA A 159 9.20 2.02 10.43
C ALA A 159 8.48 1.09 9.45
N VAL A 160 7.28 1.44 9.00
CA VAL A 160 6.53 0.68 7.98
C VAL A 160 7.29 0.62 6.66
N ILE A 161 7.79 1.76 6.17
CA ILE A 161 8.55 1.81 4.93
C ILE A 161 9.89 1.07 5.08
N GLY A 162 10.55 1.19 6.23
CA GLY A 162 11.76 0.41 6.54
C GLY A 162 11.50 -1.09 6.46
N ALA A 163 10.42 -1.58 7.07
CA ALA A 163 10.02 -2.99 6.99
C ALA A 163 9.74 -3.42 5.53
N TRP A 164 9.11 -2.56 4.74
CA TRP A 164 8.88 -2.80 3.32
C TRP A 164 10.20 -2.89 2.54
N LEU A 165 11.14 -1.98 2.75
CA LEU A 165 12.40 -1.94 2.00
C LEU A 165 13.31 -3.13 2.32
N VAL A 166 13.29 -3.61 3.57
CA VAL A 166 14.12 -4.74 4.01
C VAL A 166 13.54 -6.07 3.50
N ASP A 167 12.24 -6.31 3.69
CA ASP A 167 11.63 -7.64 3.50
C ASP A 167 10.61 -7.71 2.35
N GLY A 168 10.14 -6.58 1.83
CA GLY A 168 9.07 -6.50 0.84
C GLY A 168 9.49 -6.94 -0.58
N PRO A 169 10.47 -6.29 -1.24
CA PRO A 169 10.75 -6.55 -2.65
C PRO A 169 11.83 -7.60 -2.94
N ARG A 170 12.60 -8.09 -1.95
CA ARG A 170 13.83 -8.86 -2.23
C ARG A 170 13.84 -10.34 -1.81
N GLN A 171 12.94 -10.83 -0.95
CA GLN A 171 13.02 -12.21 -0.40
C GLN A 171 11.67 -12.92 -0.18
N GLY A 172 10.66 -12.61 -0.98
CA GLY A 172 9.32 -13.14 -0.77
C GLY A 172 8.62 -12.34 0.32
N THR A 173 7.60 -11.59 -0.09
CA THR A 173 6.84 -10.65 0.74
C THR A 173 6.19 -11.28 1.99
N GLY A 174 6.28 -12.60 2.17
CA GLY A 174 5.60 -13.36 3.23
C GLY A 174 5.94 -12.91 4.65
N ALA A 175 7.12 -12.34 4.89
CA ALA A 175 7.50 -11.81 6.20
C ALA A 175 6.92 -10.42 6.52
N TYR A 176 6.45 -9.67 5.51
CA TYR A 176 6.02 -8.29 5.70
C TYR A 176 4.86 -8.12 6.70
N PRO A 177 3.80 -8.96 6.71
CA PRO A 177 2.73 -8.87 7.72
C PRO A 177 3.25 -9.11 9.15
N GLN A 178 4.17 -10.06 9.30
CA GLN A 178 4.83 -10.30 10.59
C GLN A 178 5.62 -9.07 11.04
N ARG A 179 6.38 -8.44 10.15
CA ARG A 179 7.13 -7.21 10.46
C ARG A 179 6.22 -6.06 10.86
N ILE A 180 5.07 -5.91 10.22
CA ILE A 180 4.09 -4.90 10.63
C ILE A 180 3.58 -5.19 12.06
N GLY A 181 3.35 -6.45 12.41
CA GLY A 181 3.05 -6.85 13.79
C GLY A 181 4.18 -6.51 14.79
N GLU A 182 5.44 -6.66 14.39
CA GLU A 182 6.60 -6.26 15.19
C GLU A 182 6.68 -4.73 15.37
N VAL A 183 6.51 -3.96 14.29
CA VAL A 183 6.44 -2.49 14.34
C VAL A 183 5.37 -2.02 15.33
N VAL A 184 4.18 -2.61 15.26
CA VAL A 184 3.06 -2.30 16.16
C VAL A 184 3.41 -2.64 17.61
N ARG A 185 3.94 -3.84 17.88
CA ARG A 185 4.32 -4.27 19.24
C ARG A 185 5.45 -3.44 19.85
N CYS A 186 6.38 -2.95 19.03
CA CYS A 186 7.49 -2.12 19.50
C CYS A 186 7.09 -0.65 19.71
N LEU A 187 6.24 -0.08 18.84
CA LEU A 187 5.88 1.34 18.90
C LEU A 187 4.71 1.65 19.84
N LEU A 188 3.66 0.80 19.88
CA LEU A 188 2.48 1.08 20.70
C LEU A 188 2.78 1.28 22.19
N PRO A 189 3.68 0.53 22.84
CA PRO A 189 4.01 0.75 24.24
C PRO A 189 4.50 2.16 24.56
N GLY A 190 5.19 2.82 23.62
CA GLY A 190 5.66 4.20 23.76
C GLY A 190 4.62 5.27 23.38
N VAL A 191 3.48 4.87 22.82
CA VAL A 191 2.47 5.77 22.24
C VAL A 191 1.15 5.69 23.00
N ALA A 192 0.60 4.50 23.21
CA ALA A 192 -0.72 4.29 23.80
C ALA A 192 -0.67 4.24 25.34
N THR A 193 -1.77 4.61 25.99
CA THR A 193 -1.92 4.52 27.44
C THR A 193 -1.84 3.07 27.94
N ASP A 194 -1.41 2.88 29.19
CA ASP A 194 -1.31 1.55 29.80
C ASP A 194 -2.67 0.85 29.89
N GLU A 195 -3.75 1.61 30.14
CA GLU A 195 -5.13 1.11 30.14
C GLU A 195 -5.53 0.55 28.76
N TRP A 196 -5.30 1.32 27.70
CA TRP A 196 -5.63 0.85 26.34
C TRP A 196 -4.77 -0.36 25.95
N LEU A 197 -3.48 -0.35 26.30
CA LEU A 197 -2.56 -1.47 26.03
C LEU A 197 -2.98 -2.75 26.75
N ALA A 198 -3.48 -2.66 27.98
CA ALA A 198 -3.98 -3.81 28.73
C ALA A 198 -5.18 -4.45 28.02
N GLY A 199 -6.15 -3.64 27.59
CA GLY A 199 -7.30 -4.12 26.83
C GLY A 199 -6.90 -4.73 25.48
N TRP A 200 -6.02 -4.07 24.74
CA TRP A 200 -5.52 -4.58 23.46
C TRP A 200 -4.78 -5.91 23.58
N ARG A 201 -3.94 -6.09 24.62
CA ARG A 201 -3.21 -7.35 24.85
C ARG A 201 -4.12 -8.50 25.24
N ALA A 202 -5.20 -8.24 25.97
CA ALA A 202 -6.18 -9.26 26.34
C ALA A 202 -6.98 -9.79 25.13
N GLU A 203 -7.04 -9.04 24.03
CA GLU A 203 -7.68 -9.42 22.78
C GLU A 203 -6.77 -10.25 21.85
N GLN A 204 -5.47 -10.36 22.16
CA GLN A 204 -4.52 -11.13 21.36
C GLN A 204 -4.55 -12.61 21.79
N PRO A 205 -4.59 -13.56 20.83
CA PRO A 205 -4.61 -15.00 21.10
C PRO A 205 -3.29 -15.53 21.67
#